data_AF-A0A8T1GX34-F1
#
_entry.id   AF-A0A8T1GX34-F1
#
_cell.length_a   1.000
_cell.length_b   1.000
_cell.length_c   1.000
_cell.angle_alpha   90.00
_cell.angle_beta   90.00
_cell.angle_gamma   90.00
#
_symmetry.space_group_name_H-M   'P 1'
#
loop_
_entity.id
_entity.type
_entity.pdbx_description
1 polymer ?
#
loop_
_entity_poly.entity_id
_entity_poly.type
_entity_poly.pdbx_seq_one_letter_code
_entity_poly.pdbx_strand_id
1 'polypeptide(L)'
;MDIPREAIRSLVLKYGVVTLRGFKQDDDFETATERWGDVLQWPKGTFAAGNIFDIKTEAGTKLPAQTLEAMSFHYDGMFKKKTPESTELGDPPVFMFFHCVEANPPEDDPKHGNTIITDTRRLLSALPEATVERLQKISLTYRTSLFEYQDRVHTSPVVITHPMTGEL
;
A
#
# COMPACT_ATOMS: atom_id res chain seq x y z
N MET A 1 -6.81 -24.73 3.70
CA MET A 1 -8.14 -24.40 3.13
C MET A 1 -7.90 -23.74 1.79
N ASP A 2 -8.48 -24.25 0.70
CA ASP A 2 -8.26 -23.66 -0.63
C ASP A 2 -9.20 -22.46 -0.85
N ILE A 3 -8.73 -21.27 -0.47
CA ILE A 3 -9.38 -20.02 -0.85
C ILE A 3 -9.02 -19.75 -2.31
N PRO A 4 -10.00 -19.64 -3.24
CA PRO A 4 -9.70 -19.44 -4.65
C PRO A 4 -9.07 -18.05 -4.87
N ARG A 5 -7.83 -18.04 -5.39
CA ARG A 5 -7.05 -16.84 -5.69
C ARG A 5 -7.86 -15.79 -6.44
N GLU A 6 -8.46 -16.20 -7.55
CA GLU A 6 -9.20 -15.30 -8.44
C GLU A 6 -10.47 -14.73 -7.79
N ALA A 7 -11.10 -15.49 -6.89
CA ALA A 7 -12.27 -15.00 -6.16
C ALA A 7 -11.87 -13.85 -5.22
N ILE A 8 -10.80 -14.00 -4.43
CA ILE A 8 -10.33 -12.92 -3.55
C ILE A 8 -9.85 -11.72 -4.34
N ARG A 9 -9.07 -11.92 -5.41
CA ARG A 9 -8.61 -10.81 -6.27
C ARG A 9 -9.79 -10.03 -6.83
N SER A 10 -10.83 -10.72 -7.30
CA SER A 10 -12.07 -10.09 -7.78
C SER A 10 -12.80 -9.33 -6.68
N LEU A 11 -12.85 -9.88 -5.46
CA LEU A 11 -13.46 -9.21 -4.31
C LEU A 11 -12.66 -7.95 -3.91
N VAL A 12 -11.33 -8.00 -3.92
CA VAL A 12 -10.49 -6.83 -3.61
C VAL A 12 -10.67 -5.75 -4.68
N LEU A 13 -10.65 -6.09 -5.97
CA LEU A 13 -10.91 -5.11 -7.04
C LEU A 13 -12.30 -4.47 -6.92
N LYS A 14 -13.31 -5.25 -6.49
CA LYS A 14 -14.67 -4.73 -6.31
C LYS A 14 -14.80 -3.86 -5.06
N TYR A 15 -14.29 -4.31 -3.92
CA TYR A 15 -14.58 -3.70 -2.60
C TYR A 15 -13.43 -2.86 -2.04
N GLY A 16 -12.27 -2.81 -2.70
CA GLY A 16 -11.06 -2.11 -2.26
C GLY A 16 -10.28 -2.87 -1.19
N VAL A 17 -10.97 -3.42 -0.18
CA VAL A 17 -10.36 -4.20 0.91
C VAL A 17 -11.17 -5.44 1.24
N VAL A 18 -10.49 -6.54 1.56
CA VAL A 18 -11.08 -7.78 2.05
C VAL A 18 -10.37 -8.18 3.33
N THR A 19 -11.13 -8.38 4.41
CA THR A 19 -10.59 -8.85 5.69
C THR A 19 -10.92 -10.32 5.89
N LEU A 20 -9.89 -11.15 6.04
CA LEU A 20 -10.01 -12.57 6.38
C LEU A 20 -9.88 -12.73 7.90
N ARG A 21 -11.01 -12.67 8.62
CA ARG A 21 -11.03 -12.76 10.10
C ARG A 21 -11.35 -14.18 10.56
N GLY A 22 -10.70 -14.62 11.64
CA GLY A 22 -10.92 -15.93 12.26
C GLY A 22 -10.14 -17.07 11.60
N PHE A 23 -9.23 -16.75 10.69
CA PHE A 23 -8.31 -17.70 10.09
C PHE A 23 -6.98 -17.67 10.84
N LYS A 24 -6.34 -18.83 10.94
CA LYS A 24 -4.98 -18.97 11.44
C LYS A 24 -4.03 -19.09 10.25
N GLN A 25 -2.91 -18.38 10.29
CA GLN A 25 -1.83 -18.55 9.33
C GLN A 25 -0.72 -19.34 9.99
N ASP A 26 -0.66 -20.63 9.67
CA ASP A 26 0.37 -21.56 10.17
C ASP A 26 1.53 -21.76 9.18
N ASP A 27 1.33 -21.35 7.93
CA ASP A 27 2.33 -21.46 6.87
C ASP A 27 3.35 -20.31 6.97
N ASP A 28 4.53 -20.54 6.38
CA ASP A 28 5.47 -19.47 6.08
C ASP A 28 4.78 -18.38 5.25
N PHE A 29 4.77 -17.15 5.79
CA PHE A 29 3.94 -16.08 5.24
C PHE A 29 4.40 -15.67 3.84
N GLU A 30 5.71 -15.64 3.61
CA GLU A 30 6.29 -15.32 2.30
C GLU A 30 5.82 -16.35 1.26
N THR A 31 5.98 -17.64 1.54
CA THR A 31 5.49 -18.74 0.68
C THR A 31 3.97 -18.66 0.44
N ALA A 32 3.20 -18.33 1.48
CA ALA A 32 1.76 -18.18 1.35
C ALA A 32 1.36 -17.01 0.45
N THR A 33 2.17 -15.94 0.39
CA THR A 33 1.91 -14.79 -0.49
C THR A 33 2.16 -15.08 -1.97
N GLU A 34 3.09 -15.99 -2.30
CA GLU A 34 3.39 -16.39 -3.69
C GLU A 34 2.17 -17.00 -4.41
N ARG A 35 1.26 -17.64 -3.66
CA ARG A 35 -0.01 -18.14 -4.19
C ARG A 35 -0.87 -17.03 -4.80
N TRP A 36 -0.75 -15.79 -4.33
CA TRP A 36 -1.62 -14.68 -4.71
C TRP A 36 -1.11 -13.89 -5.91
N GLY A 37 0.18 -14.03 -6.24
CA GLY A 37 0.83 -13.47 -7.41
C GLY A 37 2.31 -13.21 -7.20
N ASP A 38 2.92 -12.52 -8.15
CA ASP A 38 4.34 -12.17 -8.09
C ASP A 38 4.58 -11.19 -6.93
N VAL A 39 5.35 -11.64 -5.94
CA VAL A 39 5.68 -10.82 -4.77
C VAL A 39 6.63 -9.71 -5.19
N LEU A 40 6.22 -8.48 -4.93
CA LEU A 40 7.01 -7.30 -5.24
C LEU A 40 8.23 -7.24 -4.32
N GLN A 41 9.39 -7.59 -4.86
CA GLN A 41 10.61 -7.73 -4.07
C GLN A 41 11.16 -6.38 -3.58
N TRP A 42 11.61 -6.35 -2.34
CA TRP A 42 12.44 -5.27 -1.80
C TRP A 42 13.91 -5.52 -2.13
N PRO A 43 14.78 -4.48 -2.11
CA PRO A 43 16.22 -4.71 -2.22
C PRO A 43 16.70 -5.74 -1.18
N LYS A 44 17.61 -6.61 -1.59
CA LYS A 44 18.11 -7.68 -0.69
C LYS A 44 18.70 -7.06 0.57
N GLY A 45 18.25 -7.54 1.74
CA GLY A 45 18.70 -7.05 3.04
C GLY A 45 18.00 -5.78 3.52
N THR A 46 16.98 -5.29 2.82
CA THR A 46 16.13 -4.19 3.32
C THR A 46 15.41 -4.58 4.61
N PHE A 47 14.94 -5.82 4.73
CA PHE A 47 14.33 -6.35 5.95
C PHE A 47 15.03 -7.63 6.41
N ALA A 48 14.93 -7.90 7.71
CA ALA A 48 15.50 -9.11 8.30
C ALA A 48 14.79 -10.40 7.82
N ALA A 49 13.49 -10.30 7.52
CA ALA A 49 12.62 -11.41 7.11
C ALA A 49 12.38 -11.44 5.58
N GLY A 50 13.43 -11.23 4.78
CA GLY A 50 13.31 -11.32 3.31
C GLY A 50 12.46 -10.18 2.73
N ASN A 51 11.37 -10.52 2.03
CA ASN A 51 10.45 -9.54 1.45
C ASN A 51 9.32 -9.10 2.38
N ILE A 52 9.25 -9.66 3.59
CA ILE A 52 8.25 -9.26 4.57
C ILE A 52 8.67 -7.93 5.20
N PHE A 53 7.77 -6.95 5.11
CA PHE A 53 7.94 -5.69 5.84
C PHE A 53 7.35 -5.81 7.23
N ASP A 54 8.22 -5.95 8.24
CA ASP A 54 7.81 -6.00 9.65
C ASP A 54 7.39 -4.62 10.16
N ILE A 55 6.08 -4.42 10.32
CA ILE A 55 5.50 -3.22 10.91
C ILE A 55 5.40 -3.42 12.42
N LYS A 56 6.37 -2.87 13.14
CA LYS A 56 6.38 -2.79 14.60
C LYS A 56 6.94 -1.44 15.03
N THR A 57 6.49 -0.93 16.18
CA THR A 57 7.02 0.32 16.70
C THR A 57 8.47 0.13 17.13
N GLU A 58 9.38 0.93 16.57
CA GLU A 58 10.81 0.89 16.89
C GLU A 58 11.29 2.26 17.39
N ALA A 59 11.96 2.28 18.55
CA ALA A 59 12.48 3.53 19.11
C ALA A 59 13.61 4.09 18.23
N GLY A 60 13.52 5.37 17.86
CA GLY A 60 14.56 6.07 17.10
C GLY A 60 14.60 5.73 15.59
N THR A 61 13.64 4.96 15.09
CA THR A 61 13.49 4.72 13.65
C THR A 61 13.15 6.02 12.90
N LYS A 62 13.61 6.11 11.64
CA LYS A 62 13.22 7.17 10.70
C LYS A 62 12.09 6.74 9.77
N LEU A 63 11.66 5.48 9.83
CA LEU A 63 10.59 4.94 8.98
C LEU A 63 9.25 5.28 9.62
N PRO A 64 8.38 6.09 8.97
CA PRO A 64 7.09 6.48 9.55
C PRO A 64 6.18 5.29 9.86
N ALA A 65 6.29 4.20 9.11
CA ALA A 65 5.55 2.96 9.39
C ALA A 65 5.93 2.29 10.72
N GLN A 66 7.05 2.67 11.33
CA GLN A 66 7.53 2.14 12.60
C GLN A 66 7.45 3.18 13.74
N THR A 67 6.86 4.35 13.51
CA THR A 67 6.57 5.35 14.54
C THR A 67 5.10 5.28 14.94
N LEU A 68 4.71 6.04 15.98
CA LEU A 68 3.30 6.22 16.37
C LEU A 68 2.70 7.50 15.78
N GLU A 69 3.37 8.10 14.80
CA GLU A 69 2.91 9.33 14.17
C GLU A 69 1.84 9.01 13.11
N ALA A 70 0.87 9.91 12.95
CA ALA A 70 -0.15 9.75 11.93
C ALA A 70 0.48 9.82 10.53
N MET A 71 0.19 8.82 9.70
CA MET A 71 0.64 8.78 8.31
C MET A 71 -0.41 9.41 7.40
N SER A 72 -0.01 10.39 6.60
CA SER A 72 -0.86 10.98 5.57
C SER A 72 -1.27 9.93 4.53
N PHE A 73 -2.42 10.13 3.90
CA PHE A 73 -2.84 9.31 2.76
C PHE A 73 -1.78 9.29 1.66
N HIS A 74 -1.50 8.10 1.18
CA HIS A 74 -0.56 7.80 0.10
C HIS A 74 -0.98 6.46 -0.54
N TYR A 75 -0.23 6.01 -1.54
CA TYR A 75 -0.30 4.65 -2.03
C TYR A 75 1.09 4.02 -2.01
N ASP A 76 1.17 2.72 -1.76
CA ASP A 76 2.45 2.02 -1.70
C ASP A 76 3.07 1.89 -3.09
N GLY A 77 4.39 2.02 -3.16
CA GLY A 77 5.14 1.95 -4.43
C GLY A 77 5.31 3.28 -5.17
N MET A 78 4.82 4.41 -4.65
CA MET A 78 4.99 5.76 -5.24
C MET A 78 6.42 6.09 -5.72
N PHE A 79 7.43 5.66 -4.95
CA PHE A 79 8.84 5.92 -5.24
C PHE A 79 9.62 4.64 -5.60
N LYS A 80 8.90 3.56 -5.93
CA LYS A 80 9.53 2.30 -6.31
C LYS A 80 10.22 2.46 -7.66
N LYS A 81 11.43 1.92 -7.79
CA LYS A 81 12.13 1.83 -9.09
C LYS A 81 11.72 0.59 -9.88
N LYS A 82 11.85 0.67 -11.20
CA LYS A 82 11.70 -0.49 -12.09
C LYS A 82 12.76 -1.57 -11.84
N THR A 83 14.00 -1.15 -11.58
CA THR A 83 15.13 -1.99 -11.12
C THR A 83 15.94 -1.20 -10.09
N PRO A 84 16.79 -1.83 -9.26
CA PRO A 84 17.61 -1.11 -8.27
C PRO A 84 18.47 0.01 -8.88
N GLU A 85 18.96 -0.18 -10.10
CA GLU A 85 19.81 0.75 -10.84
C GLU A 85 19.00 1.81 -11.62
N SER A 86 17.72 1.57 -11.86
CA SER A 86 16.89 2.45 -12.68
C SER A 86 16.75 3.85 -12.07
N THR A 87 16.73 4.86 -12.93
CA THR A 87 16.33 6.24 -12.60
C THR A 87 14.83 6.45 -12.81
N GLU A 88 14.15 5.48 -13.42
CA GLU A 88 12.71 5.48 -13.68
C GLU A 88 11.96 4.76 -12.55
N LEU A 89 10.74 5.22 -12.30
CA LEU A 89 9.82 4.57 -11.37
C LEU A 89 9.22 3.32 -12.01
N GLY A 90 8.97 2.31 -11.19
CA GLY A 90 8.32 1.06 -11.59
C GLY A 90 6.83 1.09 -11.28
N ASP A 91 6.14 0.02 -11.68
CA ASP A 91 4.72 -0.13 -11.37
C ASP A 91 4.52 -0.39 -9.86
N PRO A 92 3.54 0.29 -9.23
CA PRO A 92 3.16 0.02 -7.85
C PRO A 92 2.51 -1.37 -7.73
N PRO A 93 2.53 -2.00 -6.53
CA PRO A 93 1.82 -3.24 -6.29
C PRO A 93 0.30 -3.02 -6.46
N VAL A 94 -0.36 -3.97 -7.14
CA VAL A 94 -1.83 -3.95 -7.29
C VAL A 94 -2.53 -4.40 -6.01
N PHE A 95 -1.89 -5.27 -5.23
CA PHE A 95 -2.44 -5.83 -4.00
C PHE A 95 -1.43 -5.68 -2.86
N MET A 96 -1.93 -5.32 -1.68
CA MET A 96 -1.19 -5.37 -0.43
C MET A 96 -1.77 -6.49 0.42
N PHE A 97 -0.90 -7.23 1.12
CA PHE A 97 -1.31 -8.33 1.97
C PHE A 97 -0.81 -8.06 3.40
N PHE A 98 -1.76 -7.87 4.33
CA PHE A 98 -1.45 -7.60 5.73
C PHE A 98 -1.81 -8.82 6.59
N HIS A 99 -0.87 -9.23 7.44
CA HIS A 99 -1.11 -10.24 8.47
C HIS A 99 -0.84 -9.63 9.84
N CYS A 100 -1.89 -9.49 10.62
CA CYS A 100 -1.80 -9.03 11.99
C CYS A 100 -1.26 -10.17 12.86
N VAL A 101 0.01 -10.09 13.24
CA VAL A 101 0.63 -11.01 14.21
C VAL A 101 0.15 -10.68 15.62
N GLU A 102 0.18 -9.40 15.96
CA GLU A 102 -0.29 -8.84 17.24
C GLU A 102 -0.78 -7.41 17.00
N ALA A 103 -1.91 -7.04 17.62
CA ALA A 103 -2.42 -5.67 17.57
C ALA A 103 -1.74 -4.84 18.68
N ASN A 104 -1.03 -3.78 18.29
CA ASN A 104 -0.32 -2.91 19.23
C ASN A 104 -0.29 -1.45 18.71
N PRO A 105 -0.54 -0.43 19.56
CA PRO A 105 -1.02 -0.51 20.94
C PRO A 105 -2.41 -1.16 21.09
N PRO A 106 -2.75 -1.71 22.28
CA PRO A 106 -4.10 -2.19 22.59
C PRO A 106 -5.17 -1.14 22.29
N GLU A 107 -6.40 -1.58 21.99
CA GLU A 107 -7.49 -0.70 21.55
C GLU A 107 -7.88 0.38 22.60
N ASP A 108 -7.64 0.11 23.87
CA ASP A 108 -7.89 1.04 24.98
C ASP A 108 -6.73 2.01 25.26
N ASP A 109 -5.58 1.88 24.58
CA ASP A 109 -4.47 2.82 24.71
C ASP A 109 -4.80 4.13 23.94
N PRO A 110 -4.63 5.31 24.55
CA PRO A 110 -4.86 6.59 23.86
C PRO A 110 -3.95 6.84 22.66
N LYS A 111 -2.86 6.09 22.51
CA LYS A 111 -1.95 6.11 21.34
C LYS A 111 -2.37 5.11 20.26
N HIS A 112 -3.44 4.35 20.48
CA HIS A 112 -3.97 3.43 19.48
C HIS A 112 -4.33 4.18 18.19
N GLY A 113 -3.98 3.58 17.05
CA GLY A 113 -4.25 4.09 15.73
C GLY A 113 -4.77 2.99 14.82
N ASN A 114 -5.65 3.37 13.89
CA ASN A 114 -6.18 2.45 12.89
C ASN A 114 -5.52 2.71 11.53
N THR A 115 -5.29 1.65 10.76
CA THR A 115 -5.04 1.79 9.32
C THR A 115 -6.31 2.30 8.65
N ILE A 116 -6.24 3.51 8.08
CA ILE A 116 -7.37 4.14 7.38
C ILE A 116 -7.19 3.91 5.88
N ILE A 117 -8.20 3.31 5.25
CA ILE A 117 -8.24 3.05 3.81
C ILE A 117 -9.43 3.83 3.23
N THR A 118 -9.22 4.48 2.08
CA THR A 118 -10.28 5.21 1.37
C THR A 118 -10.47 4.65 -0.04
N ASP A 119 -11.74 4.47 -0.44
CA ASP A 119 -12.08 4.13 -1.83
C ASP A 119 -12.20 5.43 -2.64
N THR A 120 -11.14 5.74 -3.40
CA THR A 120 -11.07 6.98 -4.19
C THR A 120 -12.13 7.05 -5.27
N ARG A 121 -12.61 5.90 -5.78
CA ARG A 121 -13.70 5.86 -6.77
C ARG A 121 -14.99 6.40 -6.16
N ARG A 122 -15.30 5.96 -4.94
CA ARG A 122 -16.47 6.46 -4.18
C ARG A 122 -16.33 7.95 -3.89
N LEU A 123 -15.14 8.40 -3.50
CA LEU A 123 -14.87 9.81 -3.29
C LEU A 123 -15.14 10.62 -4.57
N LEU A 124 -14.58 10.21 -5.71
CA LEU A 124 -14.79 10.89 -6.99
C LEU A 124 -16.27 10.88 -7.40
N SER A 125 -16.96 9.75 -7.24
CA SER A 125 -18.39 9.63 -7.58
C SER A 125 -19.31 10.51 -6.74
N ALA A 126 -18.86 10.91 -5.54
CA ALA A 126 -19.61 11.77 -4.64
C ALA A 126 -19.35 13.27 -4.89
N LEU A 127 -18.35 13.63 -5.70
CA LEU A 127 -18.00 15.01 -6.00
C LEU A 127 -18.85 15.55 -7.16
N PRO A 128 -19.13 16.87 -7.21
CA PRO A 128 -19.74 17.49 -8.39
C PRO A 128 -18.88 17.26 -9.64
N GLU A 129 -19.52 17.06 -10.79
CA GLU A 129 -18.85 16.80 -12.08
C GLU A 129 -17.78 17.85 -12.41
N ALA A 130 -18.10 19.14 -12.25
CA ALA A 130 -17.15 20.24 -12.46
C ALA A 130 -15.90 20.15 -11.55
N THR A 131 -16.03 19.59 -10.35
CA THR A 131 -14.90 19.33 -9.46
C THR A 131 -14.04 18.20 -9.98
N VAL A 132 -14.65 17.10 -10.44
CA VAL A 132 -13.94 15.95 -11.03
C VAL A 132 -13.18 16.38 -12.28
N GLU A 133 -13.83 17.11 -13.19
CA GLU A 133 -13.18 17.65 -14.41
C GLU A 133 -11.99 18.55 -14.09
N ARG A 134 -12.06 19.31 -12.99
CA ARG A 134 -10.93 20.13 -12.53
C ARG A 134 -9.81 19.26 -12.00
N LEU A 135 -10.11 18.25 -11.19
CA LEU A 135 -9.12 17.33 -10.62
C LEU A 135 -8.39 16.53 -11.71
N GLN A 136 -9.09 16.12 -12.78
CA GLN A 136 -8.50 15.44 -13.93
C GLN A 136 -7.42 16.26 -14.67
N LYS A 137 -7.41 17.59 -14.49
CA LYS A 137 -6.43 18.50 -15.09
C LYS A 137 -5.24 18.78 -14.19
N ILE A 138 -5.22 18.25 -12.96
CA ILE A 138 -4.17 18.50 -11.97
C ILE A 138 -3.20 17.32 -11.97
N SER A 139 -1.91 17.64 -12.02
CA SER A 139 -0.81 16.71 -11.72
C SER A 139 -0.10 17.15 -10.46
N LEU A 140 0.26 16.19 -9.62
CA LEU A 140 1.03 16.40 -8.41
C LEU A 140 2.46 15.94 -8.61
N THR A 141 3.38 16.69 -8.00
CA THR A 141 4.81 16.43 -8.02
C THR A 141 5.28 16.19 -6.60
N TYR A 142 5.70 14.96 -6.32
CA TYR A 142 6.10 14.50 -5.00
C TYR A 142 7.62 14.42 -4.90
N ARG A 143 8.13 14.75 -3.71
CA ARG A 143 9.52 14.57 -3.29
C ARG A 143 9.49 13.97 -1.89
N THR A 144 10.45 13.10 -1.59
CA THR A 144 10.55 12.48 -0.28
C THR A 144 11.98 12.49 0.20
N SER A 145 12.17 12.78 1.48
CA SER A 145 13.44 12.65 2.18
C SER A 145 13.59 11.28 2.88
N LEU A 146 12.54 10.45 2.85
CA LEU A 146 12.47 9.17 3.58
C LEU A 146 13.37 8.09 2.98
N PHE A 147 13.52 8.12 1.66
CA PHE A 147 14.48 7.30 0.96
C PHE A 147 15.63 8.23 0.61
N GLU A 148 16.88 7.79 0.73
CA GLU A 148 18.12 8.59 0.55
C GLU A 148 18.30 9.20 -0.87
N TYR A 149 17.22 9.32 -1.63
CA TYR A 149 17.05 9.79 -2.99
C TYR A 149 16.37 11.17 -3.01
N GLN A 150 16.95 12.16 -2.31
CA GLN A 150 16.39 13.51 -2.17
C GLN A 150 16.22 14.27 -3.50
N ASP A 151 16.88 13.81 -4.56
CA ASP A 151 16.83 14.34 -5.90
C ASP A 151 15.66 13.81 -6.74
N ARG A 152 14.93 12.80 -6.25
CA ARG A 152 13.87 12.17 -7.03
C ARG A 152 12.54 12.89 -6.94
N VAL A 153 11.92 12.94 -8.11
CA VAL A 153 10.63 13.56 -8.33
C VAL A 153 9.71 12.51 -8.93
N HIS A 154 8.59 12.24 -8.26
CA HIS A 154 7.50 11.48 -8.84
C HIS A 154 6.42 12.47 -9.28
N THR A 155 5.98 12.40 -10.52
CA THR A 155 4.85 13.21 -11.01
C THR A 155 3.74 12.28 -11.44
N SER A 156 2.53 12.48 -10.90
CA SER A 156 1.35 11.73 -11.32
C SER A 156 0.13 12.63 -11.47
N PRO A 157 -0.83 12.30 -12.36
CA PRO A 157 -2.16 12.89 -12.33
C PRO A 157 -2.83 12.65 -10.96
N VAL A 158 -3.71 13.56 -10.54
CA VAL A 158 -4.55 13.37 -9.35
C VAL A 158 -5.62 12.30 -9.59
N VAL A 159 -6.13 12.23 -10.81
CA VAL A 159 -7.14 11.26 -11.24
C VAL A 159 -6.57 10.44 -12.38
N ILE A 160 -6.67 9.12 -12.27
CA ILE A 160 -6.19 8.15 -13.26
C ILE A 160 -7.24 7.07 -13.45
N THR A 161 -7.33 6.51 -14.65
CA THR A 161 -8.14 5.32 -14.90
C THR A 161 -7.45 4.08 -14.33
N HIS A 162 -8.16 3.32 -13.49
CA HIS A 162 -7.66 2.09 -12.89
C HIS A 162 -7.26 1.08 -13.98
N PRO A 163 -6.01 0.58 -13.99
CA PRO A 163 -5.47 -0.20 -15.11
C PRO A 163 -6.17 -1.55 -15.32
N MET A 164 -6.74 -2.14 -14.26
CA MET A 164 -7.44 -3.43 -14.33
C MET A 164 -8.96 -3.34 -14.53
N THR A 165 -9.62 -2.31 -14.00
CA THR A 165 -11.10 -2.22 -13.97
C THR A 165 -11.65 -1.17 -14.94
N GLY A 166 -10.83 -0.21 -15.37
CA GLY A 166 -11.25 0.91 -16.20
C GLY A 166 -12.03 2.00 -15.45
N GLU A 167 -12.17 1.88 -14.13
CA GLU A 167 -12.85 2.88 -13.29
C GLU A 167 -11.98 4.14 -13.12
N LEU A 168 -12.62 5.29 -12.89
CA LEU A 168 -11.98 6.55 -12.54
C LEU A 168 -11.72 6.66 -11.04
#